data_AF-A0A9D2LRX9-F1
#
_entry.id   AF-A0A9D2LRX9-F1
#
_cell.length_a   1.000
_cell.length_b   1.000
_cell.length_c   1.000
_cell.angle_alpha   90.00
_cell.angle_beta   90.00
_cell.angle_gamma   90.00
#
_symmetry.space_group_name_H-M   'P 1'
#
loop_
_entity.id
_entity.type
_entity.pdbx_description
1 polymer ?
#
loop_
_entity_poly.entity_id
_entity_poly.type
_entity_poly.pdbx_seq_one_letter_code
_entity_poly.pdbx_strand_id
1 'polypeptide(L)'
;MWQQIFLGFIGLCSGIIIAGGIAGLMIGLSIVPRYAGITRTADYILLYEDATLLGAVFGVVTFLFKLPLPLGPAFLAAYGFFSGIFLGGWILALAEMADVFPIFCRRIRFSQGLSIVILCVALGKSVGSLLFYYLGWQ
;
A
#
# COMPACT_ATOMS: atom_id res chain seq x y z
N MET A 1 11.11 -33.32 3.87
CA MET A 1 12.23 -32.43 3.50
C MET A 1 11.99 -31.67 2.21
N TRP A 2 11.76 -32.32 1.07
CA TRP A 2 11.58 -31.61 -0.23
C TRP A 2 10.43 -30.60 -0.25
N GLN A 3 9.28 -30.95 0.35
CA GLN A 3 8.15 -30.02 0.50
C GLN A 3 8.48 -28.78 1.32
N GLN A 4 9.26 -28.90 2.40
CA GLN A 4 9.64 -27.75 3.24
C GLN A 4 10.60 -26.82 2.52
N ILE A 5 11.52 -27.38 1.72
CA ILE A 5 12.43 -26.59 0.89
C ILE A 5 11.64 -25.83 -0.19
N PHE A 6 10.67 -26.49 -0.82
CA PHE A 6 9.80 -25.86 -1.83
C PHE A 6 8.91 -24.77 -1.23
N LEU A 7 8.29 -25.03 -0.07
CA LEU A 7 7.51 -24.04 0.67
C LEU A 7 8.38 -22.86 1.12
N GLY A 8 9.61 -23.10 1.55
CA GLY A 8 10.57 -22.05 1.91
C GLY A 8 10.94 -21.18 0.71
N PHE A 9 11.15 -21.79 -0.46
CA PHE A 9 11.42 -21.06 -1.70
C PHE A 9 10.24 -20.18 -2.12
N ILE A 10 9.01 -20.72 -2.12
CA ILE A 10 7.80 -19.94 -2.41
C ILE A 10 7.64 -18.80 -1.41
N GLY A 11 7.87 -19.08 -0.12
CA GLY A 11 7.81 -18.07 0.94
C GLY A 11 8.78 -16.92 0.68
N LEU A 12 10.04 -17.22 0.33
CA LEU A 12 11.03 -16.20 -0.03
C LEU A 12 10.62 -15.39 -1.27
N CYS A 13 10.16 -16.06 -2.33
CA CYS A 13 9.69 -15.38 -3.54
C CYS A 13 8.52 -14.44 -3.23
N SER A 14 7.52 -14.91 -2.47
CA SER A 14 6.40 -14.06 -2.06
C SER A 14 6.84 -12.90 -1.18
N GLY A 15 7.80 -13.12 -0.27
CA GLY A 15 8.34 -12.09 0.60
C GLY A 15 9.02 -10.97 -0.18
N ILE A 16 9.85 -11.32 -1.18
CA ILE A 16 10.51 -10.34 -2.05
C ILE A 16 9.48 -9.53 -2.85
N ILE A 17 8.44 -10.19 -3.40
CA ILE A 17 7.39 -9.51 -4.15
C ILE A 17 6.63 -8.52 -3.26
N ILE A 18 6.26 -8.92 -2.05
CA ILE A 18 5.53 -8.08 -1.10
C ILE A 18 6.40 -6.90 -0.63
N ALA A 19 7.67 -7.16 -0.28
CA ALA A 19 8.60 -6.11 0.14
C ALA A 19 8.85 -5.09 -0.97
N GLY A 20 9.06 -5.55 -2.21
CA GLY A 20 9.19 -4.69 -3.38
C GLY A 20 7.92 -3.88 -3.64
N GLY A 21 6.74 -4.49 -3.46
CA GLY A 21 5.46 -3.81 -3.56
C GLY A 21 5.28 -2.69 -2.53
N ILE A 22 5.62 -2.93 -1.27
CA ILE A 22 5.52 -1.92 -0.20
C ILE A 22 6.52 -0.78 -0.43
N ALA A 23 7.78 -1.08 -0.72
CA ALA A 23 8.80 -0.07 -1.00
C ALA A 23 8.43 0.77 -2.24
N GLY A 24 8.03 0.11 -3.32
CA GLY A 24 7.58 0.77 -4.54
C GLY A 24 6.34 1.63 -4.34
N LEU A 25 5.41 1.21 -3.49
CA LEU A 25 4.21 1.97 -3.17
C LEU A 25 4.51 3.19 -2.28
N MET A 26 5.41 3.06 -1.30
CA MET A 26 5.84 4.21 -0.47
C MET A 26 6.54 5.29 -1.30
N ILE A 27 7.42 4.89 -2.23
CA ILE A 27 8.12 5.81 -3.13
C ILE A 27 7.15 6.36 -4.18
N GLY A 28 6.32 5.50 -4.78
CA GLY A 28 5.37 5.85 -5.83
C GLY A 28 4.29 6.84 -5.38
N LEU A 29 3.79 6.71 -4.15
CA LEU A 29 2.85 7.67 -3.56
C LEU A 29 3.53 8.97 -3.11
N SER A 30 4.86 9.04 -3.12
CA SER A 30 5.63 10.25 -2.78
C SER A 30 5.30 10.87 -1.42
N ILE A 31 4.75 10.09 -0.48
CA ILE A 31 4.35 10.59 0.85
C ILE A 31 5.59 11.01 1.65
N VAL A 32 6.61 10.14 1.66
CA VAL A 32 7.88 10.36 2.36
C VAL A 32 8.64 11.57 1.79
N PRO A 33 8.90 11.68 0.46
CA PRO A 33 9.53 12.88 -0.11
C PRO A 33 8.71 14.14 0.10
N ARG A 34 7.38 14.06 0.08
CA ARG A 34 6.50 15.22 0.34
C ARG A 34 6.68 15.75 1.76
N TYR A 35 6.71 14.87 2.77
CA TYR A 35 6.96 15.30 4.14
C TYR A 35 8.34 15.92 4.30
N ALA A 36 9.38 15.29 3.73
CA ALA A 36 10.74 15.82 3.74
C ALA A 36 10.84 17.20 3.05
N GLY A 37 10.06 17.42 1.99
CA GLY A 37 9.93 18.71 1.31
C GLY A 37 9.26 19.79 2.17
N ILE A 38 8.17 19.45 2.89
CA ILE A 38 7.47 20.39 3.79
C ILE A 38 8.36 20.78 4.97
N THR A 39 9.08 19.84 5.57
CA THR A 39 9.99 20.09 6.70
C THR A 39 11.31 20.74 6.28
N ARG A 40 11.51 20.99 4.98
CA ARG A 40 12.76 21.52 4.40
C ARG A 40 13.99 20.68 4.76
N THR A 41 13.82 19.36 4.84
CA THR A 41 14.86 18.37 5.18
C THR A 41 14.97 17.29 4.09
N ALA A 42 14.87 17.69 2.82
CA ALA A 42 14.99 16.80 1.67
C ALA A 42 16.33 16.06 1.62
N ASP A 43 17.40 16.65 2.18
CA ASP A 43 18.72 16.04 2.28
C ASP A 43 18.73 14.74 3.10
N TYR A 44 17.74 14.56 3.99
CA TYR A 44 17.62 13.40 4.88
C TYR A 44 16.57 12.40 4.43
N ILE A 45 16.15 12.41 3.16
CA ILE A 45 15.07 11.53 2.66
C ILE A 45 15.29 10.04 2.96
N LEU A 46 16.53 9.55 2.85
CA LEU A 46 16.90 8.17 3.14
C LEU A 46 16.60 7.80 4.60
N LEU A 47 16.79 8.73 5.54
CA LEU A 47 16.50 8.51 6.95
C LEU A 47 14.99 8.37 7.21
N TYR A 48 14.16 9.10 6.46
CA TYR A 48 12.71 8.92 6.54
C TYR A 48 12.27 7.57 5.94
N GLU A 49 12.87 7.14 4.84
CA GLU A 49 12.59 5.83 4.24
C GLU A 49 13.03 4.66 5.14
N ASP A 50 14.21 4.75 5.74
CA ASP A 50 14.69 3.74 6.69
C ASP A 50 13.79 3.67 7.94
N ALA A 51 13.32 4.82 8.44
CA ALA A 51 12.40 4.87 9.57
C ALA A 51 11.03 4.25 9.25
N THR A 52 10.48 4.49 8.05
CA THR A 52 9.20 3.87 7.63
C THR A 52 9.35 2.38 7.40
N LEU A 53 10.46 1.94 6.79
CA LEU A 53 10.78 0.51 6.64
C LEU A 53 10.91 -0.18 8.00
N LEU A 54 11.62 0.42 8.95
CA LEU A 54 11.77 -0.12 10.29
C LEU A 54 10.42 -0.23 11.00
N GLY A 55 9.56 0.80 10.87
CA GLY A 55 8.19 0.77 11.36
C GLY A 55 7.34 -0.34 10.74
N ALA A 56 7.45 -0.58 9.43
CA ALA A 56 6.75 -1.65 8.74
C ALA A 56 7.22 -3.05 9.21
N VAL A 57 8.53 -3.26 9.34
CA VAL A 57 9.10 -4.50 9.89
C VAL A 57 8.61 -4.73 11.31
N PHE A 58 8.64 -3.70 12.16
CA PHE A 58 8.12 -3.77 13.53
C PHE A 58 6.62 -4.13 13.56
N GLY A 59 5.81 -3.51 12.70
CA GLY A 59 4.39 -3.83 12.56
C GLY A 59 4.14 -5.28 12.14
N VAL A 60 4.90 -5.79 11.17
CA VAL A 60 4.79 -7.19 10.72
C VAL A 60 5.19 -8.16 11.84
N VAL A 61 6.29 -7.90 12.54
CA VAL A 61 6.74 -8.77 13.65
C VAL A 61 5.71 -8.81 14.78
N THR A 62 5.21 -7.65 15.20
CA THR A 62 4.20 -7.57 16.27
C THR A 62 2.88 -8.24 15.87
N PHE A 63 2.46 -8.09 14.62
CA PHE A 63 1.26 -8.75 14.07
C PHE A 63 1.43 -10.28 13.95
N LEU A 64 2.58 -10.74 13.40
CA LEU A 64 2.82 -12.15 13.13
C LEU A 64 2.98 -12.97 14.42
N PHE A 65 3.75 -12.47 15.38
CA PHE A 65 4.00 -13.17 16.65
C PHE A 65 2.92 -12.91 17.71
N LYS A 66 1.88 -12.13 17.38
CA LYS A 66 0.83 -11.70 18.32
C LYS A 66 1.43 -11.22 19.63
N LEU A 67 2.47 -10.39 19.54
CA LEU A 67 3.22 -9.97 20.71
C LEU A 67 2.29 -9.15 21.61
N PRO A 68 2.01 -9.56 22.86
CA PRO A 68 1.21 -8.75 23.76
C PRO A 68 2.03 -7.51 24.09
N LEU A 69 1.59 -6.36 23.60
CA LEU A 69 2.13 -5.06 23.97
C LEU A 69 1.24 -4.51 25.10
N PRO A 70 1.58 -4.70 26.39
CA PRO A 70 0.84 -4.14 27.52
C PRO A 70 1.14 -2.63 27.67
N LEU A 71 0.99 -1.91 26.56
CA LEU A 71 1.16 -0.47 26.51
C LEU A 71 -0.21 0.11 26.84
N GLY A 72 -0.31 0.80 27.97
CA GLY A 72 -1.57 1.28 28.52
C GLY A 72 -2.37 2.20 27.58
N PRO A 73 -3.56 2.66 27.99
CA PRO A 73 -4.49 3.42 27.14
C PRO A 73 -3.86 4.70 26.54
N ALA A 74 -2.89 5.32 27.23
CA ALA A 74 -2.16 6.47 26.71
C ALA A 74 -1.35 6.16 25.43
N PHE A 75 -0.74 4.98 25.35
CA PHE A 75 0.00 4.55 24.15
C PHE A 75 -0.95 4.24 23.00
N LEU A 76 -2.09 3.59 23.25
CA LEU A 76 -3.11 3.36 22.22
C LEU A 76 -3.65 4.68 21.66
N ALA A 77 -3.88 5.68 22.52
CA ALA A 77 -4.33 7.00 22.09
C ALA A 77 -3.27 7.68 21.20
N ALA A 78 -2.00 7.65 21.60
CA ALA A 78 -0.91 8.20 20.79
C ALA A 78 -0.77 7.46 19.45
N TYR A 79 -0.79 6.13 19.47
CA TYR A 79 -0.74 5.31 18.27
C TYR A 79 -1.90 5.61 17.32
N GLY A 80 -3.13 5.70 17.83
CA GLY A 80 -4.31 6.05 17.05
C GLY A 80 -4.20 7.44 16.42
N PHE A 81 -3.67 8.42 17.15
CA PHE A 81 -3.45 9.76 16.63
C PHE A 81 -2.43 9.78 15.48
N PHE A 82 -1.27 9.17 15.67
CA PHE A 82 -0.24 9.08 14.63
C PHE A 82 -0.70 8.26 13.41
N SER A 83 -1.40 7.14 13.65
CA SER A 83 -2.00 6.34 12.58
C SER A 83 -3.03 7.13 11.77
N GLY A 84 -3.79 8.02 12.42
CA GLY A 84 -4.75 8.89 11.74
C GLY A 84 -4.06 9.91 10.82
N ILE A 85 -2.99 10.55 11.30
CA ILE A 85 -2.18 11.48 10.49
C ILE A 85 -1.59 10.75 9.27
N PHE A 86 -1.01 9.58 9.50
CA PHE A 86 -0.44 8.76 8.43
C PHE A 86 -1.48 8.36 7.38
N LEU A 87 -2.65 7.85 7.83
CA LEU A 87 -3.75 7.46 6.94
C LEU A 87 -4.28 8.67 6.14
N GLY A 88 -4.37 9.85 6.77
CA GLY A 88 -4.77 11.08 6.09
C GLY A 88 -3.80 11.48 4.98
N GLY A 89 -2.49 11.40 5.24
CA GLY A 89 -1.46 11.61 4.22
C GLY A 89 -1.54 10.59 3.07
N TRP A 90 -1.83 9.33 3.41
CA TRP A 90 -2.04 8.25 2.44
C TRP A 90 -3.22 8.51 1.50
N ILE A 91 -4.37 8.92 2.05
CA ILE A 91 -5.58 9.24 1.27
C ILE A 91 -5.32 10.44 0.35
N LEU A 92 -4.65 11.48 0.84
CA LEU A 92 -4.30 12.65 0.04
C LEU A 92 -3.39 12.25 -1.13
N ALA A 93 -2.35 11.47 -0.88
CA ALA A 93 -1.44 11.00 -1.93
C ALA A 93 -2.15 10.12 -2.96
N LEU A 94 -3.05 9.24 -2.52
CA LEU A 94 -3.86 8.43 -3.44
C LEU A 94 -4.78 9.30 -4.31
N ALA A 95 -5.39 10.34 -3.74
CA ALA A 95 -6.23 11.27 -4.49
C ALA A 95 -5.42 11.99 -5.58
N GLU A 96 -4.24 12.49 -5.25
CA GLU A 96 -3.34 13.13 -6.23
C GLU A 96 -2.92 12.18 -7.34
N MET A 97 -2.60 10.93 -7.01
CA MET A 97 -2.25 9.92 -8.01
C MET A 97 -3.44 9.54 -8.90
N ALA A 98 -4.66 9.52 -8.35
CA ALA A 98 -5.87 9.27 -9.12
C ALA A 98 -6.14 10.37 -10.15
N ASP A 99 -5.88 11.64 -9.80
CA ASP A 99 -6.03 12.78 -10.71
C ASP A 99 -4.98 12.80 -11.85
N VAL A 100 -3.81 12.21 -11.61
CA VAL A 100 -2.77 12.04 -12.63
C VAL A 100 -3.18 11.02 -13.71
N PHE A 101 -4.00 10.02 -13.36
CA PHE A 101 -4.37 8.95 -14.28
C PHE A 101 -5.08 9.44 -15.56
N PRO A 102 -6.14 10.29 -15.49
CA PRO A 102 -6.75 10.89 -16.67
C PRO A 102 -5.77 11.70 -17.54
N ILE A 103 -4.84 12.42 -16.90
CA ILE A 103 -3.83 13.23 -17.60
C ILE A 103 -2.89 12.31 -18.39
N PHE A 104 -2.43 11.23 -17.76
CA PHE A 104 -1.59 10.22 -18.40
C PHE A 104 -2.28 9.56 -19.59
N CYS A 105 -3.55 9.16 -19.44
CA CYS A 105 -4.33 8.58 -20.53
C CYS A 105 -4.51 9.56 -21.71
N ARG A 106 -4.69 10.87 -21.42
CA ARG A 106 -4.76 11.90 -22.46
C ARG A 106 -3.41 12.11 -23.17
N ARG A 107 -2.29 12.07 -22.44
CA ARG A 107 -0.92 12.20 -23.00
C ARG A 107 -0.55 11.06 -23.94
N ILE A 108 -0.99 9.83 -23.65
CA ILE A 108 -0.77 8.66 -24.52
C ILE A 108 -1.67 8.68 -25.76
N ARG A 109 -2.54 9.70 -25.93
CA ARG A 109 -3.60 9.76 -26.95
C ARG A 109 -4.53 8.53 -26.88
N PHE A 110 -4.72 7.98 -25.69
CA PHE A 110 -5.67 6.91 -25.41
C PHE A 110 -7.12 7.45 -25.31
N SER A 111 -7.44 8.52 -26.06
CA SER A 111 -8.70 9.25 -25.91
C SER A 111 -9.90 8.50 -26.51
N GLN A 112 -9.67 7.57 -27.43
CA GLN A 112 -10.76 6.78 -28.05
C GLN A 112 -11.03 5.45 -27.35
N GLY A 113 -10.19 5.03 -26.39
CA GLY A 113 -10.33 3.74 -25.69
C GLY A 113 -10.75 3.84 -24.23
N LEU A 114 -10.69 5.03 -23.60
CA LEU A 114 -10.91 5.16 -22.16
C LEU A 114 -12.31 4.73 -21.72
N SER A 115 -13.35 5.08 -22.49
CA SER A 115 -14.72 4.64 -22.22
C SER A 115 -14.86 3.11 -22.30
N ILE A 116 -14.15 2.46 -23.23
CA ILE A 116 -14.16 1.01 -23.38
C ILE A 116 -13.42 0.36 -22.19
N VAL A 117 -12.30 0.93 -21.75
CA VAL A 117 -11.57 0.46 -20.57
C VAL A 117 -12.44 0.56 -19.31
N ILE A 118 -13.08 1.72 -19.09
CA ILE A 118 -14.00 1.92 -17.95
C ILE A 118 -15.17 0.93 -18.02
N LEU A 119 -15.74 0.71 -19.21
CA LEU A 119 -16.82 -0.25 -19.42
C LEU A 119 -16.35 -1.69 -19.13
N CYS A 120 -15.18 -2.10 -19.59
CA CYS A 120 -14.61 -3.42 -19.30
C CYS A 120 -14.35 -3.62 -17.80
N VAL A 121 -13.84 -2.61 -17.10
CA VAL A 121 -13.62 -2.66 -15.64
C VAL A 121 -14.96 -2.76 -14.90
N ALA A 122 -15.96 -1.97 -15.32
CA ALA A 122 -17.30 -2.03 -14.74
C ALA A 122 -17.96 -3.40 -14.98
N LEU A 123 -17.89 -3.93 -16.19
CA LEU A 123 -18.40 -5.26 -16.52
C LEU A 123 -17.68 -6.36 -15.73
N GLY A 124 -16.35 -6.29 -15.61
CA GLY A 124 -15.57 -7.23 -14.81
C GLY A 124 -15.98 -7.23 -13.33
N LYS A 125 -16.17 -6.05 -12.73
CA LYS A 125 -16.68 -5.94 -11.35
C LYS A 125 -18.12 -6.44 -11.21
N SER A 126 -18.99 -6.15 -12.17
CA SER A 126 -20.38 -6.63 -12.16
C SER A 126 -20.44 -8.16 -12.25
N VAL A 127 -19.67 -8.77 -13.16
CA VAL A 127 -19.58 -10.22 -13.30
C VAL A 127 -18.96 -10.86 -12.05
N GLY A 128 -17.88 -10.28 -11.52
CA GLY A 128 -17.26 -10.77 -10.29
C GLY A 128 -18.20 -10.74 -9.08
N SER A 129 -19.00 -9.66 -8.95
CA SER A 129 -20.03 -9.55 -7.91
C SER A 129 -21.13 -10.60 -8.08
N LEU A 130 -21.63 -10.79 -9.31
CA LEU A 130 -22.65 -11.81 -9.61
C LEU A 130 -22.14 -13.23 -9.34
N LEU A 131 -20.89 -13.53 -9.72
CA LEU A 131 -20.25 -14.81 -9.43
C LEU A 131 -20.09 -15.04 -7.93
N PHE A 132 -19.65 -14.01 -7.18
CA PHE A 132 -19.53 -14.08 -5.73
C PHE A 132 -20.86 -14.45 -5.05
N TYR A 133 -21.96 -13.81 -5.47
CA TYR A 133 -23.31 -14.13 -4.98
C TYR A 133 -23.80 -15.51 -5.45
N TYR A 134 -23.46 -15.94 -6.66
CA TYR A 134 -23.89 -17.23 -7.20
C TYR A 134 -23.15 -18.43 -6.59
N LEU A 135 -21.84 -18.28 -6.34
CA LEU A 135 -20.99 -19.33 -5.77
C LEU A 135 -21.07 -19.39 -4.23
N GLY A 136 -21.69 -18.41 -3.59
CA GLY A 136 -21.89 -18.39 -2.14
C GLY A 136 -20.58 -18.40 -1.36
N TRP A 137 -19.52 -17.81 -1.90
CA TRP A 137 -18.27 -17.63 -1.17
C TRP A 137 -18.51 -16.66 0.00
N GLN A 138 -18.62 -17.19 1.21
CA GLN A 138 -18.63 -16.44 2.46
C GLN A 138 -17.23 -16.33 3.04
#